data_AF-A0A7V0ZHE6-F1
#
_entry.id   AF-A0A7V0ZHE6-F1
#
_cell.length_a   1.000
_cell.length_b   1.000
_cell.length_c   1.000
_cell.angle_alpha   90.00
_cell.angle_beta   90.00
_cell.angle_gamma   90.00
#
_symmetry.space_group_name_H-M   'P 1'
#
loop_
_entity.id
_entity.type
_entity.pdbx_description
1 polymer ?
#
loop_
_entity_poly.entity_id
_entity_poly.type
_entity_poly.pdbx_seq_one_letter_code
_entity_poly.pdbx_strand_id
1 'polypeptide(L)'
;DRYGPAARLLSVIALVMAYMVIVSYQYNAGGAVISTILTDDSGRALISVEMATVIAAVFIIAYTMLAGLVSVAYTDVGSGIIMTVSLLIAFPILWFKAGGWSGMEIAFAGMGNSRHMQFFGVYSGLDIINFCLPPFLLVLGDANMYQRFFASKDAEGAKYATTILVFAVLIIELLIIASAWVSSSMIPDAEVGKNVLIYAAHRLLPTFLGAIMMTTIVGIIISTADSFLLVPATTLMRDVYLNYINPKASEKKIVLLSRLLVLGLGIVAFVISRGFTESEGFFERALYAYTIYGAAITPALVAALFWKDATKEGAVASILSGTVVTLLWKEIPALWTWLPEGIYGSVDEVLPAILCSVIALVGVSLVTKRINQTP
;
A
#
# COMPACT_ATOMS: atom_id res chain seq x y z
N ASP A 1 -12.30 13.04 18.01
CA ASP A 1 -13.42 13.58 18.81
C ASP A 1 -14.25 12.49 19.48
N ARG A 2 -14.81 11.51 18.73
CA ARG A 2 -15.65 10.44 19.31
C ARG A 2 -15.02 9.67 20.47
N TYR A 3 -13.76 9.25 20.34
CA TYR A 3 -13.06 8.39 21.31
C TYR A 3 -11.96 9.11 22.12
N GLY A 4 -11.86 10.43 22.00
CA GLY A 4 -10.92 11.25 22.76
C GLY A 4 -9.42 11.13 22.38
N PRO A 5 -8.54 11.77 23.17
CA PRO A 5 -7.12 11.95 22.86
C PRO A 5 -6.29 10.66 22.71
N ALA A 6 -6.52 9.67 23.57
CA ALA A 6 -5.73 8.43 23.57
C ALA A 6 -5.90 7.65 22.27
N ALA A 7 -7.16 7.46 21.84
CA ALA A 7 -7.44 6.81 20.56
C ALA A 7 -6.83 7.59 19.39
N ARG A 8 -6.94 8.93 19.40
CA ARG A 8 -6.31 9.79 18.38
C ARG A 8 -4.80 9.53 18.29
N LEU A 9 -4.08 9.58 19.40
CA LEU A 9 -2.62 9.40 19.40
C LEU A 9 -2.21 8.00 18.93
N LEU A 10 -2.91 6.96 19.38
CA LEU A 10 -2.65 5.59 18.96
C LEU A 10 -2.92 5.38 17.47
N SER A 11 -4.01 5.95 16.93
CA SER A 11 -4.29 5.94 15.51
C SER A 11 -3.21 6.67 14.70
N VAL A 12 -2.70 7.80 15.20
CA VAL A 12 -1.58 8.52 14.55
C VAL A 12 -0.33 7.65 14.49
N ILE A 13 0.00 6.95 15.58
CA ILE A 13 1.16 6.05 15.64
C ILE A 13 0.99 4.89 14.65
N ALA A 14 -0.15 4.21 14.66
CA ALA A 14 -0.45 3.12 13.73
C ALA A 14 -0.41 3.57 12.26
N LEU A 15 -0.99 4.75 11.97
CA LEU A 15 -0.97 5.37 10.65
C LEU A 15 0.46 5.64 10.19
N VAL A 16 1.28 6.29 11.03
CA VAL A 16 2.67 6.58 10.70
C VAL A 16 3.44 5.29 10.43
N MET A 17 3.32 4.27 11.29
CA MET A 17 4.01 2.99 11.09
C MET A 17 3.63 2.34 9.76
N ALA A 18 2.33 2.16 9.49
CA ALA A 18 1.85 1.56 8.25
C ALA A 18 2.34 2.35 7.03
N TYR A 19 2.21 3.67 7.05
CA TYR A 19 2.56 4.50 5.90
C TYR A 19 4.06 4.57 5.65
N MET A 20 4.90 4.48 6.69
CA MET A 20 6.35 4.38 6.48
C MET A 20 6.75 3.06 5.83
N VAL A 21 6.07 1.96 6.16
CA VAL A 21 6.24 0.69 5.41
C VAL A 21 5.80 0.88 3.95
N ILE A 22 4.67 1.57 3.70
CA ILE A 22 4.20 1.86 2.34
C ILE A 22 5.25 2.60 1.53
N VAL A 23 5.75 3.72 2.06
CA VAL A 23 6.78 4.53 1.41
C VAL A 23 8.08 3.73 1.21
N SER A 24 8.43 2.84 2.14
CA SER A 24 9.66 2.05 2.07
C SER A 24 9.73 1.16 0.82
N TYR A 25 8.66 0.45 0.46
CA TYR A 25 8.69 -0.40 -0.72
C TYR A 25 8.54 0.40 -2.02
N GLN A 26 8.02 1.64 -1.97
CA GLN A 26 8.07 2.56 -3.11
C GLN A 26 9.51 2.94 -3.46
N TYR A 27 10.38 3.14 -2.46
CA TYR A 27 11.81 3.38 -2.71
C TYR A 27 12.48 2.18 -3.38
N ASN A 28 12.14 0.97 -2.95
CA ASN A 28 12.70 -0.26 -3.51
C ASN A 28 12.18 -0.50 -4.94
N ALA A 29 10.89 -0.25 -5.20
CA ALA A 29 10.32 -0.30 -6.54
C ALA A 29 10.95 0.74 -7.47
N GLY A 30 11.13 1.98 -7.00
CA GLY A 30 11.82 3.03 -7.75
C GLY A 30 13.28 2.67 -8.05
N GLY A 31 13.97 2.07 -7.08
CA GLY A 31 15.32 1.54 -7.27
C GLY A 31 15.38 0.43 -8.34
N ALA A 32 14.43 -0.52 -8.30
CA ALA A 32 14.33 -1.59 -9.29
C ALA A 32 14.08 -1.06 -10.71
N VAL A 33 13.27 -0.01 -10.84
CA VAL A 33 13.10 0.68 -12.13
C VAL A 33 14.42 1.27 -12.62
N ILE A 34 15.09 2.07 -11.78
CA ILE A 34 16.33 2.75 -12.15
C ILE A 34 17.42 1.73 -12.52
N SER A 35 17.59 0.67 -11.73
CA SER A 35 18.59 -0.38 -12.00
C SER A 35 18.29 -1.18 -13.27
N THR A 36 17.01 -1.32 -13.63
CA THR A 36 16.60 -2.00 -14.88
C THR A 36 16.85 -1.12 -16.11
N ILE A 37 16.65 0.20 -16.00
CA ILE A 37 16.85 1.13 -17.11
C ILE A 37 18.35 1.39 -17.34
N LEU A 38 19.11 1.61 -16.26
CA LEU A 38 20.52 1.94 -16.32
C LEU A 38 21.36 0.66 -16.46
N THR A 39 21.29 0.03 -17.63
CA THR A 39 22.10 -1.14 -17.98
C THR A 39 23.10 -0.82 -19.08
N ASP A 40 24.22 -1.54 -19.10
CA ASP A 40 25.19 -1.50 -20.20
C ASP A 40 24.67 -2.28 -21.43
N ASP A 41 25.41 -2.23 -22.55
CA ASP A 41 25.08 -2.96 -23.77
C ASP A 41 25.02 -4.49 -23.57
N SER A 42 25.62 -4.99 -22.49
CA SER A 42 25.59 -6.41 -22.09
C SER A 42 24.41 -6.74 -21.16
N GLY A 43 23.57 -5.75 -20.82
CA GLY A 43 22.41 -5.89 -19.94
C GLY A 43 22.74 -5.93 -18.45
N ARG A 44 23.95 -5.58 -18.03
CA ARG A 44 24.35 -5.49 -16.62
C ARG A 44 24.00 -4.13 -16.07
N ALA A 45 23.46 -4.07 -14.86
CA ALA A 45 23.14 -2.81 -14.20
C ALA A 45 24.42 -1.98 -13.95
N LEU A 46 24.39 -0.70 -14.36
CA LEU A 46 25.47 0.27 -14.19
C LEU A 46 25.64 0.69 -12.73
N ILE A 47 24.57 0.59 -11.95
CA ILE A 47 24.54 0.90 -10.52
C ILE A 47 23.89 -0.24 -9.76
N SER A 48 24.30 -0.45 -8.50
CA SER A 48 23.66 -1.45 -7.65
C SER A 48 22.23 -1.04 -7.30
N VAL A 49 21.38 -2.03 -7.00
CA VAL A 49 19.97 -1.80 -6.62
C VAL A 49 19.90 -0.92 -5.37
N GLU A 50 20.84 -1.08 -4.43
CA GLU A 50 20.93 -0.26 -3.23
C GLU A 50 21.16 1.22 -3.56
N MET A 51 22.07 1.51 -4.48
CA MET A 51 22.34 2.87 -4.92
C MET A 51 21.14 3.44 -5.68
N ALA A 52 20.50 2.64 -6.52
CA ALA A 52 19.28 3.01 -7.23
C ALA A 52 18.14 3.36 -6.25
N THR A 53 17.96 2.58 -5.18
CA THR A 53 17.00 2.85 -4.10
C THR A 53 17.33 4.13 -3.35
N VAL A 54 18.61 4.42 -3.07
CA VAL A 54 19.03 5.70 -2.47
C VAL A 54 18.63 6.87 -3.37
N ILE A 55 18.91 6.78 -4.67
CA ILE A 55 18.54 7.81 -5.64
C ILE A 55 17.03 8.03 -5.66
N ALA A 56 16.25 6.94 -5.70
CA ALA A 56 14.79 7.00 -5.66
C ALA A 56 14.29 7.67 -4.37
N ALA A 57 14.82 7.30 -3.21
CA ALA A 57 14.44 7.88 -1.93
C ALA A 57 14.75 9.38 -1.85
N VAL A 58 15.95 9.80 -2.23
CA VAL A 58 16.35 11.22 -2.26
C VAL A 58 15.43 12.02 -3.17
N PHE A 59 15.15 11.50 -4.37
CA PHE A 59 14.28 12.15 -5.33
C PHE A 59 12.86 12.30 -4.79
N ILE A 60 12.26 11.23 -4.27
CA ILE A 60 10.89 11.24 -3.75
C ILE A 60 10.76 12.20 -2.56
N ILE A 61 11.69 12.15 -1.60
CA ILE A 61 11.66 13.05 -0.44
C ILE A 61 11.75 14.51 -0.89
N ALA A 62 12.70 14.84 -1.78
CA ALA A 62 12.87 16.19 -2.29
C ALA A 62 11.62 16.66 -3.06
N TYR A 63 11.06 15.81 -3.91
CA TYR A 63 9.84 16.09 -4.66
C TYR A 63 8.68 16.40 -3.71
N THR A 64 8.44 15.56 -2.71
CA THR A 64 7.34 15.71 -1.74
C THR A 64 7.49 16.93 -0.85
N MET A 65 8.70 17.31 -0.46
CA MET A 65 8.92 18.55 0.30
C MET A 65 8.56 19.81 -0.50
N LEU A 66 8.73 19.75 -1.82
CA LEU A 66 8.43 20.86 -2.74
C LEU A 66 6.98 20.85 -3.20
N ALA A 67 6.38 19.66 -3.34
CA ALA A 67 5.01 19.46 -3.76
C ALA A 67 4.00 19.92 -2.69
N GLY A 68 2.89 20.49 -3.16
CA GLY A 68 1.71 20.77 -2.32
C GLY A 68 0.53 19.98 -2.84
N LEU A 69 -0.44 19.66 -1.97
CA LEU A 69 -1.57 18.75 -2.26
C LEU A 69 -2.31 19.03 -3.57
N VAL A 70 -2.50 20.30 -3.95
CA VAL A 70 -3.18 20.69 -5.20
C VAL A 70 -2.36 20.35 -6.45
N SER A 71 -1.04 20.52 -6.39
CA SER A 71 -0.14 20.17 -7.50
C SER A 71 -0.16 18.68 -7.79
N VAL A 72 -0.33 17.86 -6.74
CA VAL A 72 -0.32 16.38 -6.81
C VAL A 72 -1.57 15.86 -7.53
N ALA A 73 -2.73 16.46 -7.28
CA ALA A 73 -3.98 16.01 -7.91
C ALA A 73 -3.94 16.06 -9.45
N TYR A 74 -3.34 17.10 -10.03
CA TYR A 74 -3.22 17.22 -11.49
C TYR A 74 -2.20 16.24 -12.07
N THR A 75 -1.08 16.02 -11.39
CA THR A 75 -0.07 15.04 -11.82
C THR A 75 -0.57 13.60 -11.72
N ASP A 76 -1.40 13.29 -10.72
CA ASP A 76 -2.04 11.99 -10.56
C ASP A 76 -2.96 11.66 -11.75
N VAL A 77 -3.81 12.62 -12.15
CA VAL A 77 -4.73 12.43 -13.29
C VAL A 77 -3.96 12.20 -14.58
N GLY A 78 -2.93 13.01 -14.85
CA GLY A 78 -2.08 12.83 -16.03
C GLY A 78 -1.42 11.45 -16.07
N SER A 79 -0.83 11.02 -14.94
CA SER A 79 -0.18 9.71 -14.82
C SER A 79 -1.16 8.56 -15.00
N GLY A 80 -2.38 8.67 -14.46
CA GLY A 80 -3.43 7.68 -14.62
C GLY A 80 -3.92 7.53 -16.07
N ILE A 81 -4.07 8.64 -16.79
CA ILE A 81 -4.46 8.61 -18.22
C ILE A 81 -3.35 7.95 -19.06
N ILE A 82 -2.11 8.38 -18.87
CA ILE A 82 -0.96 7.83 -19.62
C ILE A 82 -0.82 6.33 -19.32
N MET A 83 -0.99 5.91 -18.06
CA MET A 83 -0.98 4.49 -17.67
C MET A 83 -2.03 3.70 -18.44
N THR A 84 -3.27 4.19 -18.41
CA THR A 84 -4.42 3.49 -19.01
C THR A 84 -4.20 3.29 -20.51
N VAL A 85 -3.81 4.36 -21.21
CA VAL A 85 -3.52 4.29 -22.65
C VAL A 85 -2.34 3.36 -22.94
N SER A 86 -1.27 3.45 -22.15
CA SER A 86 -0.08 2.62 -22.35
C SER A 86 -0.38 1.14 -22.19
N LEU A 87 -1.15 0.76 -21.15
CA LEU A 87 -1.54 -0.63 -20.91
C LEU A 87 -2.52 -1.16 -21.96
N LEU A 88 -3.48 -0.34 -22.41
CA LEU A 88 -4.40 -0.71 -23.50
C LEU A 88 -3.66 -1.05 -24.80
N ILE A 89 -2.54 -0.37 -25.07
CA ILE A 89 -1.71 -0.64 -26.26
C ILE A 89 -0.71 -1.78 -25.98
N ALA A 90 -0.12 -1.83 -24.79
CA ALA A 90 0.88 -2.82 -24.42
C ALA A 90 0.30 -4.24 -24.35
N PHE A 91 -0.90 -4.40 -23.80
CA PHE A 91 -1.51 -5.71 -23.60
C PHE A 91 -1.65 -6.53 -24.90
N PRO A 92 -2.26 -6.00 -25.99
CA PRO A 92 -2.33 -6.74 -27.26
C PRO A 92 -0.96 -7.12 -27.82
N ILE A 93 0.02 -6.21 -27.73
CA ILE A 93 1.39 -6.47 -28.23
C ILE A 93 2.02 -7.63 -27.46
N LEU A 94 1.95 -7.61 -26.14
CA LEU A 94 2.46 -8.68 -25.28
C LEU A 94 1.75 -10.01 -25.57
N TRP A 95 0.42 -9.97 -25.73
CA TRP A 95 -0.39 -11.16 -25.98
C TRP A 95 -0.06 -11.83 -27.32
N PHE A 96 0.08 -11.05 -28.40
CA PHE A 96 0.52 -11.58 -29.68
C PHE A 96 1.96 -12.12 -29.61
N LYS A 97 2.86 -11.43 -28.90
CA LYS A 97 4.25 -11.86 -28.74
C LYS A 97 4.37 -13.16 -27.94
N ALA A 98 3.48 -13.39 -26.98
CA ALA A 98 3.38 -14.64 -26.23
C ALA A 98 2.79 -15.80 -27.05
N GLY A 99 2.36 -15.57 -28.31
CA GLY A 99 1.70 -16.58 -29.13
C GLY A 99 0.24 -16.81 -28.78
N GLY A 100 -0.41 -15.83 -28.13
CA GLY A 100 -1.77 -15.94 -27.63
C GLY A 100 -1.90 -16.96 -26.49
N TRP A 101 -3.12 -17.39 -26.20
CA TRP A 101 -3.40 -18.30 -25.08
C TRP A 101 -2.70 -19.67 -25.21
N SER A 102 -2.67 -20.23 -26.43
CA SER A 102 -2.00 -21.51 -26.69
C SER A 102 -0.48 -21.40 -26.54
N GLY A 103 0.12 -20.29 -26.95
CA GLY A 103 1.55 -20.04 -26.75
C GLY A 103 1.91 -19.93 -25.27
N MET A 104 1.09 -19.23 -24.48
CA MET A 104 1.23 -19.15 -23.03
C MET A 104 1.15 -20.53 -22.37
N GLU A 105 0.19 -21.36 -22.78
CA GLU A 105 0.03 -22.72 -22.24
C GLU A 105 1.28 -23.58 -22.46
N ILE A 106 1.83 -23.57 -23.68
CA ILE A 106 3.05 -24.29 -24.02
C ILE A 106 4.23 -23.75 -23.20
N ALA A 107 4.35 -22.42 -23.08
CA ALA A 107 5.44 -21.80 -22.34
C ALA A 107 5.39 -22.13 -20.84
N PHE A 108 4.23 -21.98 -20.20
CA PHE A 108 4.06 -22.35 -18.79
C PHE A 108 4.26 -23.84 -18.55
N ALA A 109 3.81 -24.71 -19.44
CA ALA A 109 4.09 -26.14 -19.36
C ALA A 109 5.59 -26.43 -19.47
N GLY A 110 6.29 -25.76 -20.39
CA GLY A 110 7.75 -25.85 -20.55
C GLY A 110 8.53 -25.38 -19.31
N MET A 111 7.97 -24.44 -18.54
CA MET A 111 8.52 -23.97 -17.27
C MET A 111 8.14 -24.85 -16.06
N GLY A 112 7.44 -25.97 -16.26
CA GLY A 112 6.95 -26.83 -15.16
C GLY A 112 5.79 -26.22 -14.38
N ASN A 113 5.16 -25.18 -14.93
CA ASN A 113 4.27 -24.26 -14.26
C ASN A 113 2.86 -24.27 -14.88
N SER A 114 2.41 -25.39 -15.44
CA SER A 114 1.14 -25.51 -16.19
C SER A 114 -0.10 -25.01 -15.44
N ARG A 115 -0.07 -25.02 -14.10
CA ARG A 115 -1.17 -24.48 -13.27
C ARG A 115 -1.36 -22.97 -13.43
N HIS A 116 -0.38 -22.22 -13.94
CA HIS A 116 -0.50 -20.79 -14.20
C HIS A 116 -1.50 -20.44 -15.30
N MET A 117 -2.01 -21.42 -16.06
CA MET A 117 -3.11 -21.23 -17.01
C MET A 117 -4.51 -21.40 -16.38
N GLN A 118 -4.61 -21.77 -15.09
CA GLN A 118 -5.89 -21.92 -14.42
C GLN A 118 -6.55 -20.55 -14.21
N PHE A 119 -7.63 -20.29 -14.94
CA PHE A 119 -8.31 -18.99 -14.91
C PHE A 119 -8.85 -18.60 -13.52
N PHE A 120 -9.34 -19.58 -12.76
CA PHE A 120 -9.80 -19.35 -11.38
C PHE A 120 -8.67 -19.34 -10.34
N GLY A 121 -7.41 -19.41 -10.79
CA GLY A 121 -6.23 -19.35 -9.95
C GLY A 121 -5.83 -20.69 -9.34
N VAL A 122 -4.68 -20.66 -8.67
CA VAL A 122 -4.01 -21.81 -8.02
C VAL A 122 -4.06 -21.73 -6.49
N TYR A 123 -4.62 -20.64 -5.98
CA TYR A 123 -4.63 -20.28 -4.56
C TYR A 123 -5.83 -20.90 -3.85
N SER A 124 -5.64 -21.25 -2.59
CA SER A 124 -6.73 -21.73 -1.73
C SER A 124 -7.66 -20.58 -1.36
N GLY A 125 -8.86 -20.90 -0.86
CA GLY A 125 -9.78 -19.87 -0.35
C GLY A 125 -9.19 -19.05 0.81
N LEU A 126 -8.30 -19.66 1.61
CA LEU A 126 -7.61 -18.95 2.70
C LEU A 126 -6.59 -17.95 2.15
N ASP A 127 -5.83 -18.32 1.12
CA ASP A 127 -4.88 -17.41 0.46
C ASP A 127 -5.59 -16.20 -0.12
N ILE A 128 -6.75 -16.40 -0.77
CA ILE A 128 -7.58 -15.31 -1.30
C ILE A 128 -8.01 -14.37 -0.17
N ILE A 129 -8.44 -14.92 0.97
CA ILE A 129 -8.80 -14.10 2.15
C ILE A 129 -7.58 -13.32 2.65
N ASN A 130 -6.42 -13.97 2.78
CA ASN A 130 -5.19 -13.32 3.24
C ASN A 130 -4.75 -12.18 2.31
N PHE A 131 -4.97 -12.31 1.00
CA PHE A 131 -4.59 -11.28 0.03
C PHE A 131 -5.62 -10.15 -0.10
N CYS A 132 -6.91 -10.46 0.02
CA CYS A 132 -7.98 -9.48 -0.18
C CYS A 132 -8.37 -8.73 1.09
N LEU A 133 -8.22 -9.33 2.27
CA LEU A 133 -8.66 -8.73 3.53
C LEU A 133 -7.82 -7.50 3.93
N PRO A 134 -6.48 -7.49 3.85
CA PRO A 134 -5.68 -6.31 4.17
C PRO A 134 -6.05 -5.07 3.34
N PRO A 135 -6.07 -5.10 1.98
CA PRO A 135 -6.43 -3.93 1.20
C PRO A 135 -7.90 -3.53 1.39
N PHE A 136 -8.81 -4.49 1.61
CA PHE A 136 -10.20 -4.18 1.94
C PHE A 136 -10.31 -3.37 3.24
N LEU A 137 -9.60 -3.79 4.30
CA LEU A 137 -9.59 -3.08 5.57
C LEU A 137 -8.94 -1.69 5.45
N LEU A 138 -7.86 -1.57 4.66
CA LEU A 138 -7.23 -0.27 4.41
C LEU A 138 -8.22 0.69 3.74
N VAL A 139 -8.84 0.31 2.62
CA VAL A 139 -9.74 1.18 1.84
C VAL A 139 -10.90 1.74 2.69
N LEU A 140 -11.42 0.95 3.64
CA LEU A 140 -12.47 1.40 4.56
C LEU A 140 -12.00 2.47 5.54
N GLY A 141 -10.72 2.47 5.89
CA GLY A 141 -10.15 3.35 6.92
C GLY A 141 -9.22 4.44 6.41
N ASP A 142 -8.83 4.40 5.13
CA ASP A 142 -7.67 5.10 4.62
C ASP A 142 -7.78 6.63 4.72
N ALA A 143 -6.90 7.22 5.52
CA ALA A 143 -6.89 8.66 5.77
C ALA A 143 -6.62 9.47 4.49
N ASN A 144 -5.88 8.93 3.51
CA ASN A 144 -5.65 9.59 2.23
C ASN A 144 -6.96 9.76 1.45
N MET A 145 -7.79 8.71 1.35
CA MET A 145 -9.11 8.80 0.73
C MET A 145 -10.02 9.81 1.42
N TYR A 146 -10.07 9.81 2.76
CA TYR A 146 -10.89 10.77 3.52
C TYR A 146 -10.45 12.21 3.28
N GLN A 147 -9.15 12.49 3.21
CA GLN A 147 -8.66 13.83 2.87
C GLN A 147 -9.14 14.30 1.50
N ARG A 148 -9.15 13.40 0.50
CA ARG A 148 -9.67 13.70 -0.85
C ARG A 148 -11.18 13.94 -0.83
N PHE A 149 -11.94 13.19 -0.02
CA PHE A 149 -13.38 13.42 0.15
C PHE A 149 -13.68 14.78 0.79
N PHE A 150 -12.92 15.18 1.81
CA PHE A 150 -13.09 16.49 2.46
C PHE A 150 -12.59 17.66 1.61
N ALA A 151 -11.70 17.42 0.66
CA ALA A 151 -11.27 18.40 -0.32
C ALA A 151 -12.26 18.57 -1.49
N SER A 152 -13.24 17.66 -1.63
CA SER A 152 -14.30 17.79 -2.64
C SER A 152 -15.19 19.00 -2.34
N LYS A 153 -15.68 19.64 -3.42
CA LYS A 153 -16.55 20.82 -3.32
C LYS A 153 -17.86 20.52 -2.56
N ASP A 154 -18.42 19.34 -2.80
CA ASP A 154 -19.65 18.87 -2.18
C ASP A 154 -19.69 17.33 -2.14
N ALA A 155 -20.71 16.80 -1.45
CA ALA A 155 -20.90 15.37 -1.25
C ALA A 155 -21.34 14.64 -2.54
N GLU A 156 -22.04 15.33 -3.44
CA GLU A 156 -22.48 14.74 -4.72
C GLU A 156 -21.29 14.50 -5.63
N GLY A 157 -20.39 15.48 -5.74
CA GLY A 157 -19.13 15.38 -6.46
C GLY A 157 -18.23 14.29 -5.88
N ALA A 158 -18.15 14.16 -4.56
CA ALA A 158 -17.38 13.08 -3.92
C ALA A 158 -17.93 11.69 -4.28
N LYS A 159 -19.26 11.51 -4.24
CA LYS A 159 -19.92 10.26 -4.63
C LYS A 159 -19.71 9.93 -6.10
N TYR A 160 -19.93 10.91 -6.98
CA TYR A 160 -19.75 10.75 -8.42
C TYR A 160 -18.30 10.38 -8.78
N ALA A 161 -17.32 11.11 -8.22
CA ALA A 161 -15.90 10.81 -8.41
C ALA A 161 -15.53 9.41 -7.90
N THR A 162 -16.08 8.99 -6.76
CA THR A 162 -15.86 7.65 -6.21
C THR A 162 -16.46 6.56 -7.12
N THR A 163 -17.65 6.76 -7.67
CA THR A 163 -18.23 5.82 -8.64
C THR A 163 -17.37 5.67 -9.87
N ILE A 164 -16.89 6.78 -10.46
CA ILE A 164 -15.95 6.73 -11.60
C ILE A 164 -14.67 6.00 -11.21
N LEU A 165 -14.12 6.30 -10.04
CA LEU A 165 -12.89 5.69 -9.54
C LEU A 165 -13.01 4.17 -9.50
N VAL A 166 -14.13 3.61 -9.02
CA VAL A 166 -14.34 2.15 -8.98
C VAL A 166 -14.21 1.51 -10.37
N PHE A 167 -14.84 2.08 -11.39
CA PHE A 167 -14.75 1.55 -12.76
C PHE A 167 -13.36 1.77 -13.37
N ALA A 168 -12.75 2.93 -13.14
CA ALA A 168 -11.41 3.23 -13.65
C ALA A 168 -10.37 2.27 -13.04
N VAL A 169 -10.40 2.08 -11.73
CA VAL A 169 -9.53 1.13 -11.01
C VAL A 169 -9.76 -0.29 -11.51
N LEU A 170 -11.02 -0.73 -11.65
CA LEU A 170 -11.32 -2.07 -12.17
C LEU A 170 -10.68 -2.32 -13.55
N ILE A 171 -10.80 -1.36 -14.48
CA ILE A 171 -10.22 -1.48 -15.83
C ILE A 171 -8.70 -1.51 -15.76
N ILE A 172 -8.09 -0.58 -15.03
CA ILE A 172 -6.63 -0.44 -14.95
C ILE A 172 -6.01 -1.67 -14.28
N GLU A 173 -6.55 -2.12 -13.15
CA GLU A 173 -6.03 -3.28 -12.42
C GLU A 173 -6.14 -4.56 -13.25
N LEU A 174 -7.26 -4.77 -13.95
CA LEU A 174 -7.40 -5.92 -14.86
C LEU A 174 -6.36 -5.87 -15.99
N LEU A 175 -6.04 -4.70 -16.53
CA LEU A 175 -5.00 -4.54 -17.55
C LEU A 175 -3.60 -4.79 -17.01
N ILE A 176 -3.30 -4.34 -15.77
CA ILE A 176 -2.03 -4.62 -15.08
C ILE A 176 -1.88 -6.13 -14.88
N ILE A 177 -2.90 -6.79 -14.31
CA ILE A 177 -2.90 -8.23 -14.04
C ILE A 177 -2.77 -9.01 -15.35
N ALA A 178 -3.56 -8.68 -16.37
CA ALA A 178 -3.52 -9.37 -17.66
C ALA A 178 -2.16 -9.19 -18.36
N SER A 179 -1.59 -7.99 -18.34
CA SER A 179 -0.26 -7.72 -18.91
C SER A 179 0.85 -8.46 -18.15
N ALA A 180 0.77 -8.52 -16.82
CA ALA A 180 1.71 -9.24 -15.98
C ALA A 180 1.64 -10.76 -16.22
N TRP A 181 0.41 -11.30 -16.31
CA TRP A 181 0.17 -12.72 -16.56
C TRP A 181 0.65 -13.18 -17.94
N VAL A 182 0.39 -12.38 -18.98
CA VAL A 182 0.92 -12.64 -20.32
C VAL A 182 2.46 -12.54 -20.31
N SER A 183 3.01 -11.50 -19.68
CA SER A 183 4.46 -11.29 -19.65
C SER A 183 5.21 -12.39 -18.91
N SER A 184 4.64 -12.93 -17.82
CA SER A 184 5.28 -14.00 -17.05
C SER A 184 5.42 -15.31 -17.84
N SER A 185 4.59 -15.55 -18.86
CA SER A 185 4.76 -16.69 -19.77
C SER A 185 6.06 -16.62 -20.59
N MET A 186 6.64 -15.41 -20.75
CA MET A 186 7.85 -15.17 -21.53
C MET A 186 9.09 -14.94 -20.65
N ILE A 187 8.96 -15.05 -19.32
CA ILE A 187 10.03 -14.74 -18.35
C ILE A 187 10.25 -15.96 -17.43
N PRO A 188 11.22 -16.83 -17.75
CA PRO A 188 11.48 -18.04 -16.97
C PRO A 188 12.17 -17.79 -15.62
N ASP A 189 12.87 -16.68 -15.48
CA ASP A 189 13.60 -16.32 -14.26
C ASP A 189 12.65 -15.70 -13.22
N ALA A 190 12.47 -16.40 -12.09
CA ALA A 190 11.60 -15.99 -11.01
C ALA A 190 12.05 -14.68 -10.32
N GLU A 191 13.36 -14.40 -10.27
CA GLU A 191 13.87 -13.15 -9.68
C GLU A 191 13.54 -11.95 -10.55
N VAL A 192 13.61 -12.12 -11.87
CA VAL A 192 13.12 -11.12 -12.84
C VAL A 192 11.59 -11.02 -12.78
N GLY A 193 10.91 -12.15 -12.55
CA GLY A 193 9.46 -12.24 -12.38
C GLY A 193 8.89 -11.35 -11.27
N LYS A 194 9.66 -11.05 -10.21
CA LYS A 194 9.26 -10.08 -9.16
C LYS A 194 9.01 -8.67 -9.72
N ASN A 195 9.67 -8.33 -10.83
CA ASN A 195 9.59 -7.06 -11.52
C ASN A 195 9.03 -7.23 -12.96
N VAL A 196 8.09 -8.16 -13.15
CA VAL A 196 7.62 -8.62 -14.46
C VAL A 196 7.25 -7.49 -15.43
N LEU A 197 6.51 -6.48 -14.97
CA LEU A 197 6.07 -5.37 -15.81
C LEU A 197 7.18 -4.37 -16.14
N ILE A 198 8.11 -4.17 -15.21
CA ILE A 198 9.31 -3.34 -15.42
C ILE A 198 10.18 -4.00 -16.52
N TYR A 199 10.40 -5.31 -16.39
CA TYR A 199 11.13 -6.07 -17.40
C TYR A 199 10.41 -6.09 -18.75
N ALA A 200 9.08 -6.34 -18.75
CA ALA A 200 8.28 -6.36 -19.97
C ALA A 200 8.33 -5.02 -20.70
N ALA A 201 8.22 -3.92 -19.98
CA ALA A 201 8.34 -2.58 -20.56
C ALA A 201 9.72 -2.35 -21.17
N HIS A 202 10.80 -2.81 -20.52
CA HIS A 202 12.16 -2.58 -21.02
C HIS A 202 12.57 -3.52 -22.17
N ARG A 203 12.16 -4.80 -22.14
CA ARG A 203 12.67 -5.85 -23.04
C ARG A 203 11.63 -6.40 -24.03
N LEU A 204 10.34 -6.33 -23.70
CA LEU A 204 9.30 -7.00 -24.48
C LEU A 204 8.50 -6.04 -25.36
N LEU A 205 8.38 -4.77 -24.98
CA LEU A 205 7.66 -3.74 -25.75
C LEU A 205 8.56 -2.98 -26.72
N PRO A 206 7.98 -2.35 -27.77
CA PRO A 206 8.70 -1.38 -28.59
C PRO A 206 9.26 -0.24 -27.75
N THR A 207 10.47 0.22 -28.07
CA THR A 207 11.26 1.17 -27.25
C THR A 207 10.46 2.39 -26.79
N PHE A 208 9.69 3.01 -27.69
CA PHE A 208 8.90 4.20 -27.35
C PHE A 208 7.79 3.89 -26.34
N LEU A 209 7.04 2.81 -26.55
CA LEU A 209 5.97 2.40 -25.63
C LEU A 209 6.53 1.91 -24.30
N GLY A 210 7.64 1.16 -24.34
CA GLY A 210 8.38 0.74 -23.17
C GLY A 210 8.85 1.92 -22.32
N ALA A 211 9.40 2.97 -22.94
CA ALA A 211 9.82 4.18 -22.26
C ALA A 211 8.64 4.94 -21.61
N ILE A 212 7.49 5.02 -22.30
CA ILE A 212 6.28 5.62 -21.71
C ILE A 212 5.83 4.80 -20.50
N MET A 213 5.69 3.48 -20.63
CA MET A 213 5.24 2.60 -19.56
C MET A 213 6.19 2.67 -18.34
N MET A 214 7.50 2.70 -18.56
CA MET A 214 8.49 2.89 -17.49
C MET A 214 8.34 4.24 -16.80
N THR A 215 8.16 5.31 -17.57
CA THR A 215 7.93 6.66 -17.02
C THR A 215 6.65 6.69 -16.18
N THR A 216 5.60 5.99 -16.62
CA THR A 216 4.35 5.88 -15.88
C THR A 216 4.52 5.10 -14.57
N ILE A 217 5.25 3.96 -14.59
CA ILE A 217 5.55 3.20 -13.37
C ILE A 217 6.25 4.10 -12.35
N VAL A 218 7.27 4.86 -12.78
CA VAL A 218 7.96 5.83 -11.91
C VAL A 218 7.00 6.90 -11.39
N GLY A 219 6.13 7.45 -12.24
CA GLY A 219 5.13 8.43 -11.85
C GLY A 219 4.19 7.94 -10.75
N ILE A 220 3.73 6.69 -10.83
CA ILE A 220 2.83 6.07 -9.84
C ILE A 220 3.56 5.80 -8.52
N ILE A 221 4.81 5.36 -8.59
CA ILE A 221 5.66 5.15 -7.41
C ILE A 221 5.82 6.48 -6.65
N ILE A 222 6.13 7.56 -7.37
CA ILE A 222 6.30 8.90 -6.78
C ILE A 222 4.98 9.42 -6.22
N SER A 223 3.87 9.34 -6.97
CA SER A 223 2.57 9.87 -6.51
C SER A 223 2.06 9.16 -5.26
N THR A 224 2.29 7.84 -5.18
CA THR A 224 1.95 7.05 -4.00
C THR A 224 2.84 7.47 -2.84
N ALA A 225 4.16 7.42 -3.00
CA ALA A 225 5.08 7.77 -1.91
C ALA A 225 4.86 9.19 -1.38
N ASP A 226 4.55 10.15 -2.27
CA ASP A 226 4.21 11.52 -1.92
C ASP A 226 2.97 11.61 -1.03
N SER A 227 1.87 11.00 -1.46
CA SER A 227 0.62 10.92 -0.69
C SER A 227 0.84 10.31 0.71
N PHE A 228 1.61 9.22 0.78
CA PHE A 228 1.86 8.48 2.01
C PHE A 228 2.95 9.12 2.90
N LEU A 229 3.70 10.13 2.42
CA LEU A 229 4.54 11.00 3.25
C LEU A 229 3.79 12.25 3.74
N LEU A 230 2.98 12.87 2.89
CA LEU A 230 2.26 14.11 3.21
C LEU A 230 1.15 13.90 4.25
N VAL A 231 0.41 12.79 4.16
CA VAL A 231 -0.67 12.48 5.12
C VAL A 231 -0.14 12.39 6.55
N PRO A 232 0.86 11.54 6.90
CA PRO A 232 1.38 11.43 8.26
C PRO A 232 2.04 12.73 8.72
N ALA A 233 2.74 13.45 7.85
CA ALA A 233 3.29 14.76 8.19
C ALA A 233 2.18 15.76 8.57
N THR A 234 1.08 15.78 7.81
CA THR A 234 -0.08 16.65 8.08
C THR A 234 -0.82 16.22 9.34
N THR A 235 -0.99 14.92 9.53
CA THR A 235 -1.62 14.33 10.72
C THR A 235 -0.80 14.64 11.97
N LEU A 236 0.51 14.42 11.97
CA LEU A 236 1.39 14.79 13.08
C LEU A 236 1.36 16.30 13.33
N MET A 237 1.34 17.12 12.29
CA MET A 237 1.26 18.57 12.42
C MET A 237 -0.04 19.00 13.12
N ARG A 238 -1.20 18.52 12.64
CA ARG A 238 -2.52 18.93 13.15
C ARG A 238 -2.86 18.26 14.47
N ASP A 239 -2.75 16.93 14.51
CA ASP A 239 -3.25 16.13 15.63
C ASP A 239 -2.28 16.08 16.80
N VAL A 240 -0.98 16.31 16.59
CA VAL A 240 0.02 16.32 17.66
C VAL A 240 0.54 17.73 17.93
N TYR A 241 1.19 18.37 16.95
CA TYR A 241 1.89 19.63 17.18
C TYR A 241 0.94 20.80 17.47
N LEU A 242 -0.07 21.03 16.64
CA LEU A 242 -1.02 22.12 16.85
C LEU A 242 -1.96 21.86 18.03
N ASN A 243 -2.37 20.61 18.27
CA ASN A 243 -3.26 20.30 19.40
C ASN A 243 -2.57 20.35 20.77
N TYR A 244 -1.32 19.89 20.88
CA TYR A 244 -0.68 19.69 22.19
C TYR A 244 0.58 20.53 22.44
N ILE A 245 1.26 21.01 21.38
CA ILE A 245 2.56 21.69 21.52
C ILE A 245 2.42 23.20 21.32
N ASN A 246 1.86 23.64 20.19
CA ASN A 246 1.67 25.06 19.89
C ASN A 246 0.44 25.34 19.03
N PRO A 247 -0.74 25.56 19.64
CA PRO A 247 -1.99 25.85 18.93
C PRO A 247 -2.00 27.16 18.15
N LYS A 248 -1.08 28.09 18.44
CA LYS A 248 -1.02 29.42 17.83
C LYS A 248 0.18 29.58 16.88
N ALA A 249 0.72 28.47 16.36
CA ALA A 249 1.82 28.51 15.43
C ALA A 249 1.43 29.27 14.15
N SER A 250 2.34 30.13 13.66
CA SER A 250 2.11 30.86 12.41
C SER A 250 2.15 29.92 11.20
N GLU A 251 1.47 30.29 10.12
CA GLU A 251 1.43 29.51 8.87
C GLU A 251 2.83 29.20 8.32
N LYS A 252 3.75 30.18 8.35
CA LYS A 252 5.15 29.98 7.95
C LYS A 252 5.84 28.87 8.74
N LYS A 253 5.57 28.81 10.06
CA LYS A 253 6.13 27.78 10.94
C LYS A 253 5.50 26.42 10.68
N ILE A 254 4.19 26.37 10.44
CA ILE A 254 3.47 25.14 10.08
C ILE A 254 4.05 24.57 8.80
N VAL A 255 4.20 25.37 7.73
CA VAL A 255 4.74 24.89 6.45
C VAL A 255 6.18 24.38 6.61
N LEU A 256 7.05 25.12 7.31
CA LEU A 256 8.43 24.70 7.53
C LEU A 256 8.49 23.37 8.29
N LEU A 257 7.76 23.25 9.40
CA LEU A 257 7.78 22.04 10.21
C LEU A 257 7.13 20.85 9.48
N SER A 258 6.11 21.06 8.66
CA SER A 258 5.52 19.99 7.84
C SER A 258 6.55 19.45 6.84
N ARG A 259 7.35 20.32 6.20
CA ARG A 259 8.45 19.89 5.32
C ARG A 259 9.55 19.13 6.06
N LEU A 260 9.89 19.56 7.28
CA LEU A 260 10.84 18.84 8.12
C LEU A 260 10.31 17.48 8.60
N LEU A 261 9.00 17.39 8.86
CA LEU A 261 8.34 16.11 9.15
C LEU A 261 8.40 15.17 7.94
N VAL A 262 8.11 15.65 6.73
CA VAL A 262 8.27 14.87 5.50
C VAL A 262 9.70 14.34 5.37
N LEU A 263 10.71 15.19 5.57
CA LEU A 263 12.11 14.76 5.53
C LEU A 263 12.42 13.67 6.58
N GLY A 264 12.02 13.89 7.83
CA GLY A 264 12.26 12.93 8.91
C GLY A 264 11.57 11.60 8.68
N LEU A 265 10.29 11.63 8.27
CA LEU A 265 9.51 10.45 7.91
C LEU A 265 10.11 9.72 6.71
N GLY A 266 10.54 10.44 5.68
CA GLY A 266 11.22 9.86 4.52
C GLY A 266 12.50 9.12 4.89
N ILE A 267 13.30 9.69 5.81
CA ILE A 267 14.49 9.01 6.33
C ILE A 267 14.10 7.74 7.09
N VAL A 268 13.06 7.77 7.92
CA VAL A 268 12.56 6.59 8.64
C VAL A 268 12.09 5.51 7.64
N ALA A 269 11.31 5.87 6.63
CA ALA A 269 10.88 4.95 5.59
C ALA A 269 12.05 4.34 4.81
N PHE A 270 13.12 5.13 4.57
CA PHE A 270 14.33 4.62 3.93
C PHE A 270 15.07 3.62 4.83
N VAL A 271 15.20 3.88 6.13
CA VAL A 271 15.78 2.91 7.07
C VAL A 271 14.97 1.62 7.10
N ILE A 272 13.64 1.72 7.12
CA ILE A 272 12.73 0.58 7.04
C ILE A 272 12.94 -0.19 5.72
N SER A 273 13.16 0.50 4.60
CA SER A 273 13.33 -0.13 3.29
C SER A 273 14.58 -1.03 3.21
N ARG A 274 15.57 -0.78 4.08
CA ARG A 274 16.79 -1.57 4.28
C ARG A 274 16.63 -2.73 5.27
N GLY A 275 15.63 -2.66 6.15
CA GLY A 275 15.42 -3.63 7.24
C GLY A 275 14.64 -4.88 6.84
N PHE A 276 13.81 -4.79 5.79
CA PHE A 276 13.10 -5.95 5.26
C PHE A 276 14.02 -6.87 4.47
N THR A 277 13.92 -8.18 4.72
CA THR A 277 14.69 -9.21 4.00
C THR A 277 14.47 -9.09 2.48
N GLU A 278 15.53 -9.26 1.70
CA GLU A 278 15.47 -9.26 0.22
C GLU A 278 14.52 -10.32 -0.35
N SER A 279 14.20 -11.36 0.44
CA SER A 279 13.25 -12.41 0.08
C SER A 279 11.79 -11.95 0.05
N GLU A 280 11.43 -10.85 0.70
CA GLU A 280 10.07 -10.32 0.70
C GLU A 280 9.86 -9.37 -0.48
N GLY A 281 8.91 -9.72 -1.37
CA GLY A 281 8.51 -8.89 -2.49
C GLY A 281 7.73 -7.64 -2.08
N PHE A 282 7.46 -6.76 -3.05
CA PHE A 282 6.66 -5.55 -2.79
C PHE A 282 5.25 -5.87 -2.31
N PHE A 283 4.70 -7.00 -2.76
CA PHE A 283 3.34 -7.43 -2.45
C PHE A 283 3.18 -7.79 -0.96
N GLU A 284 4.09 -8.59 -0.41
CA GLU A 284 4.05 -9.03 0.98
C GLU A 284 4.21 -7.85 1.95
N ARG A 285 5.13 -6.92 1.63
CA ARG A 285 5.34 -5.69 2.42
C ARG A 285 4.11 -4.77 2.37
N ALA A 286 3.42 -4.72 1.23
CA ALA A 286 2.17 -3.99 1.08
C ALA A 286 1.06 -4.61 1.96
N LEU A 287 0.86 -5.93 1.89
CA LEU A 287 -0.13 -6.60 2.74
C LEU A 287 0.14 -6.37 4.23
N TYR A 288 1.40 -6.47 4.66
CA TYR A 288 1.79 -6.18 6.04
C TYR A 288 1.40 -4.76 6.46
N ALA A 289 1.74 -3.76 5.66
CA ALA A 289 1.38 -2.37 5.95
C ALA A 289 -0.13 -2.14 6.00
N TYR A 290 -0.86 -2.74 5.07
CA TYR A 290 -2.31 -2.65 4.98
C TYR A 290 -2.97 -3.31 6.19
N THR A 291 -2.40 -4.41 6.69
CA THR A 291 -2.84 -5.05 7.92
C THR A 291 -2.58 -4.20 9.15
N ILE A 292 -1.41 -3.55 9.28
CA ILE A 292 -1.13 -2.64 10.40
C ILE A 292 -2.21 -1.56 10.48
N TYR A 293 -2.46 -0.89 9.36
CA TYR A 293 -3.46 0.17 9.30
C TYR A 293 -4.87 -0.38 9.52
N GLY A 294 -5.22 -1.41 8.75
CA GLY A 294 -6.56 -1.98 8.68
C GLY A 294 -7.01 -2.58 10.00
N ALA A 295 -6.19 -3.39 10.65
CA ALA A 295 -6.54 -4.00 11.94
C ALA A 295 -6.56 -2.99 13.09
N ALA A 296 -5.69 -1.98 13.06
CA ALA A 296 -5.60 -0.98 14.11
C ALA A 296 -6.72 0.07 14.04
N ILE A 297 -6.99 0.63 12.86
CA ILE A 297 -7.83 1.84 12.74
C ILE A 297 -9.26 1.50 12.29
N THR A 298 -9.41 0.58 11.34
CA THR A 298 -10.68 0.36 10.64
C THR A 298 -11.81 -0.11 11.57
N PRO A 299 -11.65 -1.07 12.51
CA PRO A 299 -12.73 -1.47 13.41
C PRO A 299 -13.27 -0.33 14.25
N ALA A 300 -12.39 0.46 14.86
CA ALA A 300 -12.77 1.62 15.65
C ALA A 300 -13.46 2.68 14.78
N LEU A 301 -12.98 2.93 13.56
CA LEU A 301 -13.61 3.87 12.63
C LEU A 301 -14.99 3.40 12.16
N VAL A 302 -15.14 2.14 11.75
CA VAL A 302 -16.42 1.58 11.32
C VAL A 302 -17.43 1.62 12.47
N ALA A 303 -17.00 1.26 13.67
CA ALA A 303 -17.83 1.42 14.87
C ALA A 303 -18.18 2.89 15.12
N ALA A 304 -17.28 3.84 14.80
CA ALA A 304 -17.52 5.28 14.87
C ALA A 304 -18.79 5.70 14.11
N LEU A 305 -19.02 5.08 12.96
CA LEU A 305 -20.09 5.41 12.03
C LEU A 305 -21.36 4.61 12.29
N PHE A 306 -21.23 3.32 12.60
CA PHE A 306 -22.37 2.39 12.59
C PHE A 306 -22.75 1.82 13.96
N TRP A 307 -21.87 1.92 14.96
CA TRP A 307 -22.14 1.36 16.29
C TRP A 307 -22.20 2.45 17.36
N LYS A 308 -23.42 2.77 17.79
CA LYS A 308 -23.70 3.79 18.82
C LYS A 308 -23.16 3.45 20.21
N ASP A 309 -22.97 2.17 20.51
CA ASP A 309 -22.59 1.70 21.83
C ASP A 309 -21.06 1.54 22.01
N ALA A 310 -20.28 1.85 20.97
CA ALA A 310 -18.83 1.81 21.03
C ALA A 310 -18.30 2.86 22.01
N THR A 311 -17.48 2.41 22.97
CA THR A 311 -16.91 3.28 24.01
C THR A 311 -15.49 3.74 23.65
N LYS A 312 -15.00 4.76 24.36
CA LYS A 312 -13.61 5.22 24.24
C LYS A 312 -12.62 4.12 24.59
N GLU A 313 -12.85 3.41 25.69
CA GLU A 313 -11.99 2.35 26.20
C GLU A 313 -11.95 1.18 25.21
N GLY A 314 -13.09 0.82 24.62
CA GLY A 314 -13.15 -0.20 23.58
C GLY A 314 -12.41 0.18 22.31
N ALA A 315 -12.52 1.44 21.86
CA ALA A 315 -11.75 1.92 20.72
C ALA A 315 -10.23 1.89 20.98
N VAL A 316 -9.79 2.31 22.17
CA VAL A 316 -8.37 2.23 22.56
C VAL A 316 -7.88 0.79 22.60
N ALA A 317 -8.64 -0.12 23.19
CA ALA A 317 -8.29 -1.54 23.26
C ALA A 317 -8.22 -2.19 21.87
N SER A 318 -9.15 -1.83 20.97
CA SER A 318 -9.16 -2.25 19.57
C SER A 318 -7.91 -1.80 18.82
N ILE A 319 -7.57 -0.51 18.87
CA ILE A 319 -6.39 0.03 18.18
C ILE A 319 -5.12 -0.63 18.70
N LEU A 320 -4.96 -0.76 20.02
CA LEU A 320 -3.79 -1.40 20.62
C LEU A 320 -3.67 -2.87 20.24
N SER A 321 -4.73 -3.65 20.43
CA SER A 321 -4.71 -5.08 20.15
C SER A 321 -4.49 -5.36 18.67
N GLY A 322 -5.17 -4.64 17.76
CA GLY A 322 -4.95 -4.76 16.32
C GLY A 322 -3.51 -4.45 15.94
N THR A 323 -2.93 -3.36 16.46
CA THR A 323 -1.52 -2.99 16.16
C THR A 323 -0.55 -4.03 16.71
N VAL A 324 -0.67 -4.39 18.00
CA VAL A 324 0.28 -5.29 18.68
C VAL A 324 0.24 -6.69 18.07
N VAL A 325 -0.95 -7.22 17.78
CA VAL A 325 -1.07 -8.55 17.18
C VAL A 325 -0.42 -8.54 15.79
N THR A 326 -0.69 -7.55 14.94
CA THR A 326 -0.05 -7.46 13.63
C THR A 326 1.48 -7.44 13.72
N LEU A 327 2.04 -6.65 14.63
CA LEU A 327 3.50 -6.51 14.77
C LEU A 327 4.17 -7.76 15.33
N LEU A 328 3.50 -8.49 16.23
CA LEU A 328 4.09 -9.65 16.92
C LEU A 328 3.78 -10.99 16.23
N TRP A 329 2.79 -11.04 15.34
CA TRP A 329 2.34 -12.28 14.71
C TRP A 329 3.35 -12.95 13.78
N LYS A 330 4.39 -12.25 13.29
CA LYS A 330 5.48 -12.89 12.55
C LYS A 330 6.76 -13.04 13.38
N GLU A 331 6.86 -12.29 14.47
CA GLU A 331 8.07 -12.20 15.31
C GLU A 331 8.08 -13.18 16.49
N ILE A 332 6.91 -13.67 16.95
CA ILE A 332 6.81 -14.53 18.14
C ILE A 332 6.20 -15.89 17.79
N PRO A 333 7.01 -16.89 17.39
CA PRO A 333 6.54 -18.22 17.02
C PRO A 333 5.55 -18.89 17.98
N ALA A 334 5.70 -18.64 19.27
CA ALA A 334 4.81 -19.16 20.30
C ALA A 334 3.34 -18.70 20.17
N LEU A 335 3.06 -17.61 19.43
CA LEU A 335 1.70 -17.11 19.22
C LEU A 335 0.88 -18.00 18.27
N TRP A 336 1.50 -18.92 17.53
CA TRP A 336 0.80 -19.81 16.60
C TRP A 336 1.17 -21.29 16.77
N THR A 337 2.02 -21.66 17.74
CA THR A 337 2.31 -23.07 18.07
C THR A 337 1.11 -23.88 18.54
N TRP A 338 0.00 -23.22 18.89
CA TRP A 338 -1.26 -23.88 19.27
C TRP A 338 -2.20 -24.15 18.08
N LEU A 339 -1.87 -23.63 16.88
CA LEU A 339 -2.61 -23.90 15.66
C LEU A 339 -2.24 -25.28 15.08
N PRO A 340 -3.19 -26.03 14.51
CA PRO A 340 -2.89 -27.29 13.84
C PRO A 340 -1.83 -27.13 12.75
N GLU A 341 -0.92 -28.09 12.60
CA GLU A 341 0.22 -28.04 11.65
C GLU A 341 -0.19 -27.79 10.18
N GLY A 342 -1.42 -28.08 9.77
CA GLY A 342 -1.94 -27.79 8.43
C GLY A 342 -2.50 -26.38 8.21
N ILE A 343 -2.66 -25.60 9.28
CA ILE A 343 -3.09 -24.18 9.29
C ILE A 343 -1.86 -23.28 9.63
N TYR A 344 -0.86 -23.89 10.27
CA TYR A 344 0.43 -23.31 10.57
C TYR A 344 1.12 -22.81 9.29
N GLY A 345 1.41 -21.51 9.22
CA GLY A 345 2.06 -20.87 8.07
C GLY A 345 1.12 -20.38 6.96
N SER A 346 -0.16 -20.77 6.96
CA SER A 346 -1.15 -20.28 5.99
C SER A 346 -2.06 -19.19 6.55
N VAL A 347 -1.99 -18.86 7.84
CA VAL A 347 -2.74 -17.77 8.45
C VAL A 347 -1.87 -16.53 8.50
N ASP A 348 -2.18 -15.58 7.63
CA ASP A 348 -1.59 -14.25 7.63
C ASP A 348 -2.02 -13.47 8.89
N GLU A 349 -1.17 -12.56 9.37
CA GLU A 349 -1.39 -11.70 10.53
C GLU A 349 -2.72 -10.93 10.49
N VAL A 350 -3.29 -10.70 9.31
CA VAL A 350 -4.56 -9.97 9.16
C VAL A 350 -5.71 -10.59 9.92
N LEU A 351 -5.86 -11.91 9.88
CA LEU A 351 -6.97 -12.62 10.52
C LEU A 351 -6.93 -12.52 12.05
N PRO A 352 -5.86 -12.91 12.74
CA PRO A 352 -5.78 -12.78 14.19
C PRO A 352 -5.81 -11.32 14.62
N ALA A 353 -5.18 -10.40 13.88
CA ALA A 353 -5.17 -8.98 14.23
C ALA A 353 -6.57 -8.36 14.17
N ILE A 354 -7.31 -8.58 13.08
CA ILE A 354 -8.68 -8.04 12.96
C ILE A 354 -9.63 -8.68 13.98
N LEU A 355 -9.50 -9.98 14.24
CA LEU A 355 -10.32 -10.68 15.23
C LEU A 355 -10.07 -10.13 16.64
N CYS A 356 -8.80 -10.01 17.04
CA CYS A 356 -8.46 -9.44 18.35
C CYS A 356 -8.94 -8.00 18.48
N SER A 357 -8.77 -7.19 17.43
CA SER A 357 -9.22 -5.80 17.40
C SER A 357 -10.74 -5.68 17.59
N VAL A 358 -11.52 -6.46 16.83
CA VAL A 358 -13.00 -6.47 16.93
C VAL A 358 -13.48 -7.04 18.26
N ILE A 359 -12.88 -8.13 18.75
CA ILE A 359 -13.23 -8.71 20.05
C ILE A 359 -12.94 -7.73 21.19
N ALA A 360 -11.77 -7.06 21.17
CA ALA A 360 -11.43 -6.04 22.14
C ALA A 360 -12.40 -4.86 22.06
N LEU A 361 -12.74 -4.40 20.86
CA LEU A 361 -13.70 -3.32 20.63
C LEU A 361 -15.06 -3.63 21.26
N VAL A 362 -15.60 -4.81 20.93
CA VAL A 362 -16.94 -5.23 21.35
C VAL A 362 -16.95 -5.56 22.84
N GLY A 363 -16.05 -6.43 23.28
CA GLY A 363 -15.97 -6.89 24.66
C GLY A 363 -15.76 -5.75 25.64
N VAL A 364 -14.74 -4.91 25.43
CA VAL A 364 -14.47 -3.79 26.34
C VAL A 364 -15.60 -2.78 26.32
N SER A 365 -16.18 -2.46 25.16
CA SER A 365 -17.30 -1.51 25.10
C SER A 365 -18.55 -2.00 25.84
N LEU A 366 -18.88 -3.29 25.75
CA LEU A 366 -20.02 -3.85 26.48
C LEU A 366 -19.78 -3.82 28.00
N VAL A 367 -18.55 -4.11 28.44
CA VAL A 367 -18.17 -4.08 29.86
C VAL A 367 -18.19 -2.65 30.41
N THR A 368 -17.52 -1.71 29.75
CA THR A 368 -17.41 -0.32 30.23
C THR A 368 -18.72 0.44 30.14
N LYS A 369 -19.55 0.18 29.12
CA LYS A 369 -20.90 0.73 29.04
C LYS A 369 -21.75 0.27 30.23
N ARG A 370 -21.68 -1.01 30.61
CA ARG A 370 -22.40 -1.54 31.76
C ARG A 370 -21.97 -0.84 33.05
N ILE A 371 -20.66 -0.65 33.24
CA ILE A 371 -20.11 0.05 34.41
C ILE A 371 -20.59 1.51 34.46
N ASN A 372 -20.55 2.23 33.34
CA ASN A 372 -20.98 3.63 33.27
C ASN A 372 -22.50 3.83 33.38
N GLN A 373 -23.29 2.76 33.22
CA GLN A 373 -24.74 2.74 33.40
C GLN A 373 -25.18 2.22 34.77
N THR A 374 -24.25 1.77 35.61
CA THR A 374 -24.57 1.38 36.99
C THR A 374 -24.55 2.65 37.85
N PRO A 375 -25.65 2.94 38.60
CA PRO A 375 -25.83 4.21 39.30
C PRO A 375 -24.83 4.46 40.43
#